data_AF-A0A9D8BN12-F1
#
_entry.id   AF-A0A9D8BN12-F1
#
_cell.length_a   1.000
_cell.length_b   1.000
_cell.length_c   1.000
_cell.angle_alpha   90.00
_cell.angle_beta   90.00
_cell.angle_gamma   90.00
#
_symmetry.space_group_name_H-M   'P 1'
#
loop_
_entity.id
_entity.type
_entity.pdbx_description
1 polymer ?
#
loop_
_entity_poly.entity_id
_entity_poly.type
_entity_poly.pdbx_seq_one_letter_code
_entity_poly.pdbx_strand_id
1 'polypeptide(L)'
;MRREIAVGIAQHIGIGLLALQVLALGCLRADSAEKGQAKKQRAKPIPVILDTDIGDDIDDTWALGLMLKSPEFDVKLVVGDQGKAAYRATLIAKLLERAGRTDIPVGVGLDVNAKGGGRQSDWIKGYDLKSYPGKVYPDGAQAIIDTIMQSPQRVTLICIGPVPNVAAALEREPKIAERARFVGMHGSVRLGYGGSKTVSAEYNVRADARACQKAFTAPWAMTITPLDTCGLVVLKGDKYAAVRDSKDPIASAIIENYRIWIKSREGSNPADADARSSTLFDPVAVYLGFNEDFVKIEKLGIRVTDDGFTRIDPAAKMLRVATEWKDMAAFEDMLVRRLTGPSPQR
;
A
#
# COMPACT_ATOMS: atom_id res chain seq x y z
N MET A 1 58.12 -28.89 -64.03
CA MET A 1 58.25 -29.84 -65.16
C MET A 1 57.03 -29.63 -66.06
N ARG A 2 57.24 -29.06 -67.27
CA ARG A 2 56.40 -29.01 -68.50
C ARG A 2 54.88 -28.72 -68.38
N ARG A 3 54.41 -27.54 -68.86
CA ARG A 3 53.75 -27.24 -70.19
C ARG A 3 52.22 -27.44 -70.11
N GLU A 4 51.29 -26.67 -70.69
CA GLU A 4 51.10 -25.83 -71.90
C GLU A 4 49.85 -24.94 -71.63
N ILE A 5 49.77 -23.61 -71.84
CA ILE A 5 49.49 -22.76 -73.03
C ILE A 5 48.47 -23.30 -74.07
N ALA A 6 47.32 -22.63 -74.22
CA ALA A 6 46.82 -21.95 -75.45
C ALA A 6 45.27 -21.90 -75.51
N VAL A 7 44.62 -20.71 -75.46
CA VAL A 7 44.12 -19.87 -76.60
C VAL A 7 42.72 -20.28 -77.13
N GLY A 8 41.82 -19.29 -77.23
CA GLY A 8 40.59 -19.38 -78.05
C GLY A 8 39.65 -18.17 -77.89
N ILE A 9 39.75 -17.22 -78.82
CA ILE A 9 38.94 -15.98 -78.97
C ILE A 9 37.78 -16.23 -79.95
N ALA A 10 36.64 -15.54 -79.78
CA ALA A 10 35.66 -15.03 -80.78
C ALA A 10 34.22 -15.13 -80.24
N GLN A 11 33.22 -14.29 -80.51
CA GLN A 11 33.04 -13.07 -81.31
C GLN A 11 31.69 -12.44 -80.89
N HIS A 12 31.55 -11.13 -81.12
CA HIS A 12 30.32 -10.33 -80.95
C HIS A 12 29.24 -10.62 -82.02
N ILE A 13 27.97 -10.34 -81.66
CA ILE A 13 26.83 -9.71 -82.41
C ILE A 13 25.61 -9.90 -81.46
N GLY A 14 24.74 -8.95 -81.09
CA GLY A 14 24.45 -7.61 -81.55
C GLY A 14 22.94 -7.47 -81.82
N ILE A 15 22.22 -6.77 -80.91
CA ILE A 15 20.96 -6.01 -81.13
C ILE A 15 19.70 -6.88 -81.33
N GLY A 16 18.50 -6.67 -80.75
CA GLY A 16 17.79 -5.72 -79.87
C GLY A 16 16.38 -6.35 -79.69
N LEU A 17 15.36 -5.88 -78.98
CA LEU A 17 15.01 -4.73 -78.14
C LEU A 17 13.59 -5.07 -77.60
N LEU A 18 13.12 -4.39 -76.54
CA LEU A 18 11.76 -4.41 -75.94
C LEU A 18 11.44 -5.63 -75.04
N ALA A 19 10.95 -5.50 -73.80
CA ALA A 19 10.41 -4.33 -73.10
C ALA A 19 10.32 -4.57 -71.56
N LEU A 20 10.40 -3.45 -70.83
CA LEU A 20 9.68 -3.10 -69.60
C LEU A 20 9.91 -3.85 -68.27
N GLN A 21 10.59 -3.14 -67.35
CA GLN A 21 10.27 -2.86 -65.93
C GLN A 21 9.64 -4.00 -65.08
N VAL A 22 10.15 -4.35 -63.91
CA VAL A 22 10.12 -3.55 -62.67
C VAL A 22 11.13 -4.12 -61.64
N LEU A 23 11.73 -3.21 -60.86
CA LEU A 23 12.71 -3.41 -59.80
C LEU A 23 12.27 -4.40 -58.70
N ALA A 24 13.20 -5.26 -58.27
CA ALA A 24 13.24 -5.83 -56.92
C ALA A 24 14.52 -5.32 -56.22
N LEU A 25 14.33 -4.50 -55.18
CA LEU A 25 15.39 -3.96 -54.34
C LEU A 25 15.69 -4.98 -53.23
N GLY A 26 16.92 -5.52 -53.20
CA GLY A 26 17.37 -6.52 -52.22
C GLY A 26 18.63 -6.07 -51.48
N CYS A 27 18.42 -5.61 -50.24
CA CYS A 27 19.26 -5.76 -49.04
C CYS A 27 20.80 -5.67 -49.15
N LEU A 28 21.34 -4.51 -48.77
CA LEU A 28 22.64 -4.42 -48.09
C LEU A 28 22.39 -4.28 -46.58
N ARG A 29 22.81 -5.29 -45.81
CA ARG A 29 22.95 -5.21 -44.36
C ARG A 29 24.24 -4.46 -44.05
N ALA A 30 24.14 -3.38 -43.29
CA ALA A 30 25.25 -2.82 -42.54
C ALA A 30 24.72 -2.44 -41.15
N ASP A 31 25.52 -2.79 -40.14
CA ASP A 31 25.26 -2.67 -38.72
C ASP A 31 24.84 -1.26 -38.29
N SER A 32 23.71 -1.18 -37.60
CA SER A 32 23.45 -0.14 -36.61
C SER A 32 22.66 -0.75 -35.47
N ALA A 33 23.37 -1.42 -34.56
CA ALA A 33 22.90 -1.70 -33.21
C ALA A 33 22.84 -0.38 -32.42
N GLU A 34 21.88 0.48 -32.76
CA GLU A 34 21.53 1.60 -31.91
C GLU A 34 20.75 1.10 -30.69
N LYS A 35 21.25 1.51 -29.54
CA LYS A 35 20.74 1.26 -28.20
C LYS A 35 19.28 1.72 -28.08
N GLY A 36 18.34 0.81 -28.31
CA GLY A 36 16.95 0.94 -27.88
C GLY A 36 16.81 0.75 -26.37
N GLN A 37 17.40 1.62 -25.55
CA GLN A 37 16.90 1.80 -24.19
C GLN A 37 15.58 2.56 -24.28
N ALA A 38 14.49 1.81 -24.47
CA ALA A 38 13.17 2.32 -24.19
C ALA A 38 13.16 2.82 -22.75
N LYS A 39 13.16 4.15 -22.54
CA LYS A 39 12.80 4.75 -21.27
C LYS A 39 11.41 4.18 -20.92
N LYS A 40 11.35 3.18 -20.04
CA LYS A 40 10.09 2.81 -19.38
C LYS A 40 9.55 4.10 -18.80
N GLN A 41 8.50 4.66 -19.41
CA GLN A 41 7.75 5.73 -18.78
C GLN A 41 7.37 5.20 -17.40
N ARG A 42 7.89 5.83 -16.34
CA ARG A 42 7.46 5.51 -14.98
C ARG A 42 5.95 5.70 -14.98
N ALA A 43 5.21 4.64 -14.65
CA ALA A 43 3.78 4.72 -14.49
C ALA A 43 3.46 5.88 -13.53
N LYS A 44 2.38 6.63 -13.80
CA LYS A 44 1.95 7.69 -12.88
C LYS A 44 1.73 7.08 -11.49
N PRO A 45 2.17 7.75 -10.41
CA PRO A 45 1.90 7.29 -9.05
C PRO A 45 0.40 7.11 -8.80
N ILE A 46 0.06 6.10 -8.00
CA ILE A 46 -1.29 5.73 -7.63
C ILE A 46 -1.82 6.76 -6.61
N PRO A 47 -2.94 7.46 -6.88
CA PRO A 47 -3.54 8.34 -5.88
C PRO A 47 -4.12 7.49 -4.74
N VAL A 48 -3.71 7.77 -3.51
CA VAL A 48 -4.13 7.00 -2.33
C VAL A 48 -4.66 7.88 -1.21
N ILE A 49 -5.63 7.34 -0.49
CA ILE A 49 -6.09 7.85 0.81
C ILE A 49 -5.78 6.77 1.84
N LEU A 50 -5.24 7.17 2.98
CA LEU A 50 -5.09 6.30 4.15
C LEU A 50 -6.17 6.64 5.18
N ASP A 51 -6.98 5.67 5.55
CA ASP A 51 -7.93 5.72 6.68
C ASP A 51 -7.44 4.76 7.76
N THR A 52 -7.05 5.28 8.92
CA THR A 52 -6.19 4.60 9.90
C THR A 52 -6.60 4.93 11.33
N ASP A 53 -6.71 3.94 12.21
CA ASP A 53 -6.96 4.14 13.64
C ASP A 53 -5.67 4.33 14.45
N ILE A 54 -4.60 4.78 13.78
CA ILE A 54 -3.27 5.10 14.34
C ILE A 54 -3.33 5.70 15.73
N GLY A 55 -2.52 5.13 16.62
CA GLY A 55 -2.52 5.53 18.03
C GLY A 55 -3.13 4.51 18.97
N ASP A 56 -3.77 3.46 18.45
CA ASP A 56 -4.24 2.30 19.21
C ASP A 56 -3.25 1.12 19.15
N ASP A 57 -2.95 0.54 17.99
CA ASP A 57 -1.75 -0.31 17.83
C ASP A 57 -0.63 0.51 17.16
N ILE A 58 0.61 0.03 17.25
CA ILE A 58 1.78 0.75 16.75
C ILE A 58 1.98 0.54 15.24
N ASP A 59 1.44 -0.54 14.66
CA ASP A 59 1.71 -0.94 13.29
C ASP A 59 1.12 0.01 12.23
N ASP A 60 0.09 0.80 12.53
CA ASP A 60 -0.33 1.93 11.69
C ASP A 60 0.81 2.93 11.44
N THR A 61 1.67 3.15 12.45
CA THR A 61 2.82 4.07 12.33
C THR A 61 3.85 3.49 11.36
N TRP A 62 4.03 2.16 11.36
CA TRP A 62 4.86 1.45 10.38
C TRP A 62 4.24 1.50 8.99
N ALA A 63 2.92 1.36 8.88
CA ALA A 63 2.17 1.39 7.62
C ALA A 63 2.24 2.78 6.96
N LEU A 64 2.01 3.86 7.72
CA LEU A 64 2.19 5.23 7.23
C LEU A 64 3.64 5.47 6.80
N GLY A 65 4.62 5.02 7.58
CA GLY A 65 6.03 5.10 7.21
C GLY A 65 6.34 4.40 5.87
N LEU A 66 5.86 3.17 5.70
CA LEU A 66 5.99 2.43 4.44
C LEU A 66 5.32 3.19 3.28
N MET A 67 4.11 3.71 3.49
CA MET A 67 3.38 4.45 2.47
C MET A 67 4.15 5.69 2.00
N LEU A 68 4.70 6.48 2.93
CA LEU A 68 5.47 7.68 2.62
C LEU A 68 6.78 7.38 1.89
N LYS A 69 7.40 6.23 2.19
CA LYS A 69 8.62 5.72 1.55
C LYS A 69 8.36 4.99 0.22
N SER A 70 7.11 4.79 -0.17
CA SER A 70 6.73 4.09 -1.40
C SER A 70 6.52 5.07 -2.56
N PRO A 71 7.39 5.08 -3.60
CA PRO A 71 7.29 5.94 -4.78
C PRO A 71 6.08 5.62 -5.67
N GLU A 72 5.47 4.45 -5.48
CA GLU A 72 4.26 4.04 -6.17
C GLU A 72 3.06 4.91 -5.77
N PHE A 73 3.11 5.59 -4.63
CA PHE A 73 1.98 6.33 -4.07
C PHE A 73 2.08 7.85 -4.17
N ASP A 74 0.98 8.45 -4.62
CA ASP A 74 0.64 9.85 -4.48
C ASP A 74 -0.41 9.99 -3.37
N VAL A 75 0.07 10.20 -2.14
CA VAL A 75 -0.76 10.25 -0.94
C VAL A 75 -1.54 11.56 -0.93
N LYS A 76 -2.87 11.46 -1.11
CA LYS A 76 -3.77 12.60 -1.24
C LYS A 76 -4.37 13.06 0.07
N LEU A 77 -4.50 12.16 1.04
CA LEU A 77 -5.15 12.42 2.33
C LEU A 77 -4.79 11.30 3.31
N VAL A 78 -4.60 11.66 4.58
CA VAL A 78 -4.57 10.71 5.69
C VAL A 78 -5.64 11.10 6.71
N VAL A 79 -6.50 10.16 7.08
CA VAL A 79 -7.63 10.39 8.00
C VAL A 79 -7.51 9.46 9.20
N GLY A 80 -7.66 10.03 10.40
CA GLY A 80 -7.75 9.23 11.63
C GLY A 80 -9.13 8.60 11.75
N ASP A 81 -9.21 7.31 12.07
CA ASP A 81 -10.45 6.52 12.10
C ASP A 81 -10.82 6.03 13.50
N GLN A 82 -12.09 5.66 13.71
CA GLN A 82 -12.66 5.05 14.92
C GLN A 82 -12.51 5.84 16.24
N GLY A 83 -12.87 7.12 16.30
CA GLY A 83 -12.86 7.88 17.57
C GLY A 83 -11.62 8.75 17.76
N LYS A 84 -11.39 9.21 18.99
CA LYS A 84 -10.21 9.97 19.45
C LYS A 84 -9.73 10.99 18.40
N ALA A 85 -10.67 11.68 17.76
CA ALA A 85 -10.44 12.26 16.44
C ALA A 85 -9.31 13.29 16.42
N ALA A 86 -9.29 14.18 17.42
CA ALA A 86 -8.24 15.17 17.59
C ALA A 86 -6.87 14.52 17.88
N TYR A 87 -6.82 13.48 18.71
CA TYR A 87 -5.59 12.75 19.04
C TYR A 87 -4.98 12.10 17.79
N ARG A 88 -5.78 11.35 17.02
CA ARG A 88 -5.31 10.66 15.81
C ARG A 88 -4.84 11.65 14.75
N ALA A 89 -5.61 12.71 14.51
CA ALA A 89 -5.21 13.78 13.59
C ALA A 89 -3.89 14.46 14.01
N THR A 90 -3.69 14.68 15.31
CA THR A 90 -2.45 15.25 15.86
C THR A 90 -1.26 14.32 15.64
N LEU A 91 -1.45 13.01 15.86
CA LEU A 91 -0.42 11.99 15.66
C LEU A 91 -0.01 11.89 14.18
N ILE A 92 -1.00 11.86 13.28
CA ILE A 92 -0.79 11.90 11.82
C ILE A 92 0.00 13.15 11.42
N ALA A 93 -0.46 14.33 11.85
CA ALA A 93 0.18 15.60 11.52
C ALA A 93 1.65 15.63 11.93
N LYS A 94 1.95 15.22 13.17
CA LYS A 94 3.34 15.19 13.67
C LYS A 94 4.21 14.17 12.93
N LEU A 95 3.68 13.01 12.55
CA LEU A 95 4.41 12.03 11.74
C LEU A 95 4.69 12.55 10.32
N LEU A 96 3.72 13.20 9.69
CA LEU A 96 3.89 13.84 8.38
C LEU A 96 4.92 14.97 8.43
N GLU A 97 4.92 15.79 9.48
CA GLU A 97 5.93 16.83 9.68
C GLU A 97 7.33 16.24 9.87
N ARG A 98 7.50 15.20 10.71
CA ARG A 98 8.77 14.48 10.87
C ARG A 98 9.27 13.85 9.57
N ALA A 99 8.34 13.45 8.69
CA ALA A 99 8.64 12.91 7.37
C ALA A 99 8.95 13.99 6.31
N GLY A 100 8.78 15.29 6.63
CA GLY A 100 8.89 16.38 5.66
C GLY A 100 7.79 16.35 4.59
N ARG A 101 6.63 15.80 4.92
CA ARG A 101 5.49 15.59 4.00
C ARG A 101 4.25 16.36 4.42
N THR A 102 4.44 17.61 4.83
CA THR A 102 3.36 18.53 5.20
C THR A 102 2.51 18.96 3.99
N ASP A 103 2.88 18.56 2.77
CA ASP A 103 2.05 18.67 1.57
C ASP A 103 0.80 17.78 1.64
N ILE A 104 0.79 16.75 2.48
CA ILE A 104 -0.32 15.83 2.64
C ILE A 104 -1.37 16.42 3.61
N PRO A 105 -2.63 16.58 3.19
CA PRO A 105 -3.70 16.96 4.10
C PRO A 105 -4.03 15.90 5.15
N VAL A 106 -4.48 16.35 6.31
CA VAL A 106 -4.97 15.51 7.42
C VAL A 106 -6.48 15.68 7.56
N GLY A 107 -7.22 14.58 7.65
CA GLY A 107 -8.64 14.58 7.99
C GLY A 107 -8.87 14.24 9.46
N VAL A 108 -9.67 15.05 10.15
CA VAL A 108 -10.21 14.73 11.48
C VAL A 108 -11.41 13.82 11.28
N GLY A 109 -11.28 12.54 11.65
CA GLY A 109 -12.36 11.57 11.48
C GLY A 109 -13.48 11.67 12.51
N LEU A 110 -14.38 10.68 12.49
CA LEU A 110 -15.52 10.62 13.37
C LEU A 110 -15.13 10.19 14.78
N ASP A 111 -15.73 10.84 15.79
CA ASP A 111 -15.46 10.56 17.20
C ASP A 111 -16.32 9.41 17.76
N VAL A 112 -16.36 8.27 17.07
CA VAL A 112 -17.18 7.12 17.48
C VAL A 112 -16.62 6.45 18.73
N ASN A 113 -17.48 6.19 19.72
CA ASN A 113 -17.14 5.45 20.95
C ASN A 113 -15.85 5.92 21.67
N ALA A 114 -15.53 7.22 21.60
CA ALA A 114 -14.29 7.77 22.12
C ALA A 114 -14.13 7.48 23.63
N LYS A 115 -13.14 6.66 23.98
CA LYS A 115 -12.80 6.31 25.36
C LYS A 115 -11.30 6.39 25.59
N GLY A 116 -10.92 6.96 26.73
CA GLY A 116 -9.53 7.02 27.22
C GLY A 116 -8.61 7.89 26.37
N GLY A 117 -7.35 7.97 26.80
CA GLY A 117 -6.28 8.59 26.03
C GLY A 117 -5.77 7.69 24.90
N GLY A 118 -4.82 8.22 24.14
CA GLY A 118 -4.11 7.47 23.11
C GLY A 118 -2.85 6.79 23.65
N ARG A 119 -2.50 5.60 23.17
CA ARG A 119 -1.32 4.86 23.64
C ARG A 119 0.02 5.54 23.31
N GLN A 120 -0.01 6.51 22.39
CA GLN A 120 1.14 7.32 21.96
C GLN A 120 1.00 8.80 22.38
N SER A 121 0.11 9.12 23.32
CA SER A 121 -0.15 10.51 23.76
C SER A 121 1.12 11.26 24.21
N ASP A 122 2.04 10.57 24.88
CA ASP A 122 3.30 11.16 25.31
C ASP A 122 4.17 11.59 24.13
N TRP A 123 4.09 10.89 22.99
CA TRP A 123 4.88 11.25 21.82
C TRP A 123 4.41 12.57 21.20
N ILE A 124 3.11 12.89 21.27
CA ILE A 124 2.56 14.14 20.76
C ILE A 124 2.45 15.25 21.80
N LYS A 125 2.91 15.01 23.04
CA LYS A 125 2.83 16.01 24.11
C LYS A 125 3.51 17.31 23.70
N GLY A 126 2.79 18.43 23.84
CA GLY A 126 3.26 19.76 23.47
C GLY A 126 3.21 20.08 21.97
N TYR A 127 2.71 19.18 21.13
CA TYR A 127 2.44 19.44 19.72
C TYR A 127 0.96 19.78 19.55
N ASP A 128 0.67 20.95 18.95
CA ASP A 128 -0.70 21.40 18.66
C ASP A 128 -1.01 21.09 17.20
N LEU A 129 -2.15 20.43 16.92
CA LEU A 129 -2.60 20.20 15.54
C LEU A 129 -2.70 21.51 14.73
N LYS A 130 -2.98 22.64 15.38
CA LYS A 130 -3.03 23.96 14.75
C LYS A 130 -1.67 24.44 14.24
N SER A 131 -0.56 23.90 14.74
CA SER A 131 0.78 24.24 14.24
C SER A 131 1.19 23.45 13.01
N TYR A 132 0.41 22.44 12.59
CA TYR A 132 0.70 21.68 11.38
C TYR A 132 0.68 22.60 10.15
N PRO A 133 1.77 22.67 9.35
CA PRO A 133 1.82 23.56 8.19
C PRO A 133 0.88 23.15 7.05
N GLY A 134 0.51 21.87 6.99
CA GLY A 134 -0.37 21.33 5.97
C GLY A 134 -1.85 21.59 6.25
N LYS A 135 -2.69 21.25 5.28
CA LYS A 135 -4.15 21.44 5.41
C LYS A 135 -4.74 20.43 6.40
N VAL A 136 -5.57 20.90 7.31
CA VAL A 136 -6.40 20.07 8.19
C VAL A 136 -7.87 20.22 7.79
N TYR A 137 -8.52 19.11 7.45
CA TYR A 137 -9.95 19.04 7.21
C TYR A 137 -10.68 18.66 8.50
N PRO A 138 -11.63 19.48 8.99
CA PRO A 138 -12.37 19.18 10.22
C PRO A 138 -13.37 18.03 10.06
N ASP A 139 -13.76 17.71 8.83
CA ASP A 139 -14.60 16.56 8.49
C ASP A 139 -13.82 15.64 7.53
N GLY A 140 -13.18 14.62 8.10
CA GLY A 140 -12.40 13.62 7.38
C GLY A 140 -13.25 12.77 6.44
N ALA A 141 -14.49 12.43 6.82
CA ALA A 141 -15.39 11.65 5.97
C ALA A 141 -15.78 12.45 4.71
N GLN A 142 -16.05 13.76 4.85
CA GLN A 142 -16.27 14.63 3.69
C GLN A 142 -14.99 14.78 2.86
N ALA A 143 -13.83 14.91 3.48
CA ALA A 143 -12.56 15.00 2.76
C ALA A 143 -12.26 13.73 1.94
N ILE A 144 -12.65 12.54 2.42
CA ILE A 144 -12.59 11.28 1.65
C ILE A 144 -13.46 11.39 0.39
N ILE A 145 -14.71 11.84 0.52
CA ILE A 145 -15.64 12.01 -0.62
C ILE A 145 -15.05 12.97 -1.64
N ASP A 146 -14.64 14.16 -1.20
CA ASP A 146 -14.13 15.22 -2.07
C ASP A 146 -12.88 14.74 -2.82
N THR A 147 -11.95 14.09 -2.12
CA THR A 147 -10.71 13.57 -2.71
C THR A 147 -10.99 12.50 -3.76
N ILE A 148 -11.92 11.58 -3.51
CA ILE A 148 -12.31 10.54 -4.47
C ILE A 148 -13.01 11.14 -5.69
N MET A 149 -13.99 12.02 -5.46
CA MET A 149 -14.85 12.54 -6.52
C MET A 149 -14.15 13.59 -7.41
N GLN A 150 -13.17 14.29 -6.88
CA GLN A 150 -12.37 15.26 -7.64
C GLN A 150 -11.16 14.63 -8.34
N SER A 151 -10.79 13.40 -7.99
CA SER A 151 -9.65 12.73 -8.61
C SER A 151 -9.94 12.35 -10.07
N PRO A 152 -9.06 12.70 -11.02
CA PRO A 152 -9.19 12.28 -12.42
C PRO A 152 -8.86 10.79 -12.63
N GLN A 153 -8.25 10.14 -11.63
CA GLN A 153 -7.88 8.73 -11.64
C GLN A 153 -8.62 8.00 -10.52
N ARG A 154 -8.86 6.70 -10.68
CA ARG A 154 -9.44 5.88 -9.62
C ARG A 154 -8.53 5.90 -8.38
N VAL A 155 -9.09 6.31 -7.24
CA VAL A 155 -8.35 6.38 -5.97
C VAL A 155 -8.25 4.99 -5.33
N THR A 156 -7.12 4.68 -4.72
CA THR A 156 -7.02 3.52 -3.82
C THR A 156 -7.25 3.99 -2.40
N LEU A 157 -8.38 3.60 -1.82
CA LEU A 157 -8.70 3.84 -0.42
C LEU A 157 -8.11 2.69 0.40
N ILE A 158 -7.04 2.96 1.15
CA ILE A 158 -6.36 2.00 2.00
C ILE A 158 -6.91 2.18 3.42
N CYS A 159 -7.63 1.18 3.92
CA CYS A 159 -8.30 1.18 5.21
C CYS A 159 -7.65 0.19 6.16
N ILE A 160 -7.01 0.71 7.20
CA ILE A 160 -6.32 -0.08 8.22
C ILE A 160 -6.94 0.07 9.61
N GLY A 161 -8.06 0.80 9.72
CA GLY A 161 -8.91 0.84 10.92
C GLY A 161 -10.33 0.27 10.72
N PRO A 162 -11.23 0.42 11.70
CA PRO A 162 -12.61 -0.09 11.71
C PRO A 162 -13.63 0.49 10.72
N VAL A 163 -13.25 1.49 9.92
CA VAL A 163 -13.99 2.10 8.80
C VAL A 163 -15.32 2.85 9.05
N PRO A 164 -15.67 3.41 10.24
CA PRO A 164 -16.84 4.29 10.39
C PRO A 164 -16.78 5.54 9.49
N ASN A 165 -15.59 6.11 9.26
CA ASN A 165 -15.43 7.23 8.31
C ASN A 165 -15.90 6.85 6.90
N VAL A 166 -15.49 5.67 6.44
CA VAL A 166 -15.82 5.14 5.11
C VAL A 166 -17.31 4.79 5.01
N ALA A 167 -17.89 4.21 6.05
CA ALA A 167 -19.33 3.93 6.11
C ALA A 167 -20.16 5.21 6.05
N ALA A 168 -19.72 6.27 6.73
CA ALA A 168 -20.36 7.59 6.65
C ALA A 168 -20.16 8.23 5.27
N ALA A 169 -18.97 8.11 4.68
CA ALA A 169 -18.70 8.60 3.33
C ALA A 169 -19.61 7.94 2.28
N LEU A 170 -19.78 6.61 2.37
CA LEU A 170 -20.72 5.84 1.53
C LEU A 170 -22.19 6.23 1.75
N GLU A 171 -22.57 6.66 2.96
CA GLU A 171 -23.95 7.15 3.21
C GLU A 171 -24.19 8.45 2.46
N ARG A 172 -23.24 9.38 2.57
CA ARG A 172 -23.34 10.73 2.02
C ARG A 172 -23.22 10.74 0.51
N GLU A 173 -22.31 9.93 -0.04
CA GLU A 173 -22.05 9.83 -1.48
C GLU A 173 -21.72 8.39 -1.89
N PRO A 174 -22.73 7.56 -2.19
CA PRO A 174 -22.52 6.16 -2.59
C PRO A 174 -21.63 5.99 -3.84
N LYS A 175 -21.57 7.01 -4.73
CA LYS A 175 -20.79 6.93 -5.98
C LYS A 175 -19.29 6.88 -5.77
N ILE A 176 -18.79 7.15 -4.56
CA ILE A 176 -17.37 6.94 -4.26
C ILE A 176 -16.93 5.50 -4.56
N ALA A 177 -17.83 4.52 -4.43
CA ALA A 177 -17.55 3.12 -4.72
C ALA A 177 -17.30 2.81 -6.21
N GLU A 178 -17.75 3.69 -7.11
CA GLU A 178 -17.48 3.57 -8.55
C GLU A 178 -16.11 4.17 -8.92
N ARG A 179 -15.64 5.15 -8.12
CA ARG A 179 -14.43 5.94 -8.37
C ARG A 179 -13.24 5.60 -7.48
N ALA A 180 -13.42 4.69 -6.53
CA ALA A 180 -12.36 4.14 -5.70
C ALA A 180 -12.30 2.61 -5.77
N ARG A 181 -11.14 2.04 -5.41
CA ARG A 181 -11.03 0.65 -4.97
C ARG A 181 -10.65 0.63 -3.49
N PHE A 182 -11.11 -0.39 -2.79
CA PHE A 182 -10.80 -0.63 -1.38
C PHE A 182 -9.64 -1.61 -1.24
N VAL A 183 -8.69 -1.27 -0.38
CA VAL A 183 -7.64 -2.18 0.10
C VAL A 183 -7.63 -2.11 1.61
N GLY A 184 -7.65 -3.22 2.35
CA GLY A 184 -7.64 -3.11 3.82
C GLY A 184 -7.07 -4.26 4.62
N MET A 185 -6.64 -3.94 5.84
CA MET A 185 -6.23 -4.90 6.88
C MET A 185 -7.46 -5.29 7.68
N HIS A 186 -8.15 -6.35 7.24
CA HIS A 186 -9.45 -6.73 7.78
C HIS A 186 -9.64 -8.23 7.75
N GLY A 187 -10.18 -8.75 8.85
CA GLY A 187 -10.72 -10.09 8.93
C GLY A 187 -9.73 -11.18 9.35
N SER A 188 -10.31 -12.33 9.64
CA SER A 188 -9.67 -13.57 10.03
C SER A 188 -10.42 -14.68 9.30
N VAL A 189 -9.83 -15.21 8.23
CA VAL A 189 -10.55 -16.06 7.27
C VAL A 189 -10.30 -17.53 7.53
N ARG A 190 -9.04 -17.95 7.62
CA ARG A 190 -8.63 -19.31 7.99
C ARG A 190 -7.74 -19.35 9.22
N LEU A 191 -7.03 -18.25 9.52
CA LEU A 191 -6.20 -18.12 10.72
C LEU A 191 -6.70 -17.00 11.64
N GLY A 192 -6.59 -17.23 12.95
CA GLY A 192 -6.75 -16.22 13.99
C GLY A 192 -5.43 -15.58 14.41
N TYR A 193 -5.47 -14.80 15.49
CA TYR A 193 -4.29 -14.12 16.02
C TYR A 193 -3.15 -15.09 16.34
N GLY A 194 -1.92 -14.66 16.06
CA GLY A 194 -0.70 -15.46 16.29
C GLY A 194 -0.61 -16.72 15.44
N GLY A 195 -1.35 -16.79 14.31
CA GLY A 195 -1.38 -17.97 13.45
C GLY A 195 -2.23 -19.12 13.99
N SER A 196 -3.14 -18.84 14.93
CA SER A 196 -4.08 -19.83 15.45
C SER A 196 -4.93 -20.44 14.32
N LYS A 197 -5.18 -21.74 14.37
CA LYS A 197 -6.11 -22.42 13.44
C LYS A 197 -7.58 -22.11 13.73
N THR A 198 -7.87 -21.44 14.84
CA THR A 198 -9.20 -20.96 15.18
C THR A 198 -9.33 -19.50 14.76
N VAL A 199 -10.25 -19.23 13.83
CA VAL A 199 -10.57 -17.87 13.38
C VAL A 199 -11.06 -17.00 14.54
N SER A 200 -10.77 -15.71 14.46
CA SER A 200 -11.08 -14.71 15.48
C SER A 200 -12.05 -13.66 14.94
N ALA A 201 -12.80 -13.01 15.83
CA ALA A 201 -13.37 -11.71 15.51
C ALA A 201 -12.18 -10.73 15.45
N GLU A 202 -11.71 -10.42 14.24
CA GLU A 202 -10.58 -9.52 14.01
C GLU A 202 -10.97 -8.10 14.48
N TYR A 203 -10.00 -7.33 14.99
CA TYR A 203 -10.27 -6.09 15.72
C TYR A 203 -11.01 -5.06 14.88
N ASN A 204 -10.52 -4.76 13.67
CA ASN A 204 -11.13 -3.76 12.80
C ASN A 204 -12.56 -4.13 12.44
N VAL A 205 -12.79 -5.42 12.12
CA VAL A 205 -14.13 -5.92 11.81
C VAL A 205 -15.06 -5.88 13.03
N ARG A 206 -14.62 -6.34 14.20
CA ARG A 206 -15.48 -6.41 15.39
C ARG A 206 -15.74 -5.05 16.03
N ALA A 207 -14.81 -4.11 15.88
CA ALA A 207 -14.91 -2.79 16.47
C ALA A 207 -16.08 -2.00 15.89
N ASP A 208 -16.37 -2.17 14.60
CA ASP A 208 -17.58 -1.65 13.95
C ASP A 208 -18.06 -2.59 12.84
N ALA A 209 -18.70 -3.69 13.23
CA ALA A 209 -19.20 -4.70 12.30
C ALA A 209 -20.19 -4.12 11.28
N ARG A 210 -20.99 -3.11 11.66
CA ARG A 210 -21.96 -2.48 10.77
C ARG A 210 -21.27 -1.60 9.72
N ALA A 211 -20.27 -0.81 10.11
CA ALA A 211 -19.47 -0.05 9.16
C ALA A 211 -18.75 -0.99 8.17
N CYS A 212 -18.16 -2.07 8.68
CA CYS A 212 -17.53 -3.10 7.86
C CYS A 212 -18.52 -3.78 6.90
N GLN A 213 -19.72 -4.17 7.35
CA GLN A 213 -20.77 -4.73 6.49
C GLN A 213 -21.10 -3.78 5.32
N LYS A 214 -21.25 -2.50 5.61
CA LYS A 214 -21.53 -1.48 4.59
C LYS A 214 -20.38 -1.35 3.59
N ALA A 215 -19.14 -1.29 4.06
CA ALA A 215 -17.96 -1.22 3.21
C ALA A 215 -17.78 -2.49 2.36
N PHE A 216 -17.98 -3.68 2.95
CA PHE A 216 -17.77 -4.96 2.29
C PHE A 216 -18.82 -5.26 1.22
N THR A 217 -20.03 -4.71 1.37
CA THR A 217 -21.13 -4.90 0.40
C THR A 217 -21.20 -3.82 -0.69
N ALA A 218 -20.55 -2.66 -0.51
CA ALA A 218 -20.48 -1.60 -1.51
C ALA A 218 -19.84 -2.07 -2.84
N PRO A 219 -20.17 -1.49 -4.00
CA PRO A 219 -19.81 -2.06 -5.31
C PRO A 219 -18.33 -1.87 -5.74
N TRP A 220 -17.45 -1.30 -4.91
CA TRP A 220 -16.03 -1.14 -5.27
C TRP A 220 -15.30 -2.47 -5.43
N ALA A 221 -14.24 -2.49 -6.25
CA ALA A 221 -13.27 -3.57 -6.21
C ALA A 221 -12.59 -3.57 -4.82
N MET A 222 -12.49 -4.74 -4.20
CA MET A 222 -11.99 -4.87 -2.82
C MET A 222 -10.91 -5.94 -2.73
N THR A 223 -9.79 -5.59 -2.10
CA THR A 223 -8.71 -6.50 -1.73
C THR A 223 -8.47 -6.40 -0.22
N ILE A 224 -8.34 -7.53 0.47
CA ILE A 224 -8.06 -7.53 1.91
C ILE A 224 -6.86 -8.42 2.23
N THR A 225 -6.14 -8.02 3.28
CA THR A 225 -5.20 -8.87 4.02
C THR A 225 -5.82 -9.24 5.36
N PRO A 226 -6.31 -10.48 5.53
CA PRO A 226 -6.75 -10.96 6.83
C PRO A 226 -5.57 -11.47 7.67
N LEU A 227 -5.84 -11.86 8.92
CA LEU A 227 -4.86 -12.45 9.85
C LEU A 227 -4.09 -13.64 9.27
N ASP A 228 -4.62 -14.30 8.24
CA ASP A 228 -3.96 -15.33 7.44
C ASP A 228 -2.60 -14.90 6.88
N THR A 229 -2.43 -13.61 6.60
CA THR A 229 -1.17 -13.03 6.11
C THR A 229 -0.66 -11.93 7.04
N CYS A 230 -1.45 -10.89 7.32
CA CYS A 230 -1.00 -9.77 8.14
C CYS A 230 -0.70 -10.16 9.59
N GLY A 231 -1.37 -11.19 10.12
CA GLY A 231 -1.25 -11.64 11.50
C GLY A 231 0.07 -12.34 11.86
N LEU A 232 0.99 -12.46 10.92
CA LEU A 232 2.20 -13.29 11.03
C LEU A 232 3.51 -12.49 10.97
N VAL A 233 3.48 -11.23 10.53
CA VAL A 233 4.68 -10.44 10.27
C VAL A 233 5.26 -9.90 11.57
N VAL A 234 6.49 -10.31 11.90
CA VAL A 234 7.25 -9.75 13.04
C VAL A 234 8.71 -9.61 12.62
N LEU A 235 9.21 -8.37 12.56
CA LEU A 235 10.62 -8.12 12.30
C LEU A 235 11.46 -8.49 13.52
N LYS A 236 12.57 -9.22 13.29
CA LYS A 236 13.53 -9.64 14.31
C LYS A 236 14.96 -9.57 13.76
N GLY A 237 15.94 -9.70 14.64
CA GLY A 237 17.36 -9.77 14.26
C GLY A 237 17.81 -8.57 13.44
N ASP A 238 18.65 -8.81 12.44
CA ASP A 238 19.26 -7.77 11.62
C ASP A 238 18.24 -6.89 10.89
N LYS A 239 17.12 -7.48 10.45
CA LYS A 239 16.03 -6.73 9.79
C LYS A 239 15.43 -5.68 10.71
N TYR A 240 15.13 -6.06 11.95
CA TYR A 240 14.61 -5.12 12.94
C TYR A 240 15.68 -4.12 13.39
N ALA A 241 16.90 -4.59 13.66
CA ALA A 241 18.02 -3.74 14.07
C ALA A 241 18.30 -2.64 13.04
N ALA A 242 18.23 -2.96 11.74
CA ALA A 242 18.39 -1.99 10.67
C ALA A 242 17.38 -0.82 10.76
N VAL A 243 16.11 -1.09 11.09
CA VAL A 243 15.10 -0.04 11.28
C VAL A 243 15.31 0.67 12.62
N ARG A 244 15.55 -0.08 13.71
CA ARG A 244 15.78 0.42 15.06
C ARG A 244 16.93 1.42 15.13
N ASP A 245 18.02 1.14 14.43
CA ASP A 245 19.26 1.90 14.49
C ASP A 245 19.39 2.95 13.38
N SER A 246 18.46 2.94 12.41
CA SER A 246 18.41 3.89 11.30
C SER A 246 18.34 5.34 11.79
N LYS A 247 19.06 6.22 11.11
CA LYS A 247 18.98 7.68 11.30
C LYS A 247 17.97 8.36 10.39
N ASP A 248 17.26 7.58 9.58
CA ASP A 248 16.17 8.10 8.78
C ASP A 248 15.08 8.69 9.70
N PRO A 249 14.56 9.91 9.44
CA PRO A 249 13.58 10.55 10.30
C PRO A 249 12.30 9.73 10.50
N ILE A 250 11.85 9.01 9.47
CA ILE A 250 10.63 8.19 9.53
C ILE A 250 10.89 6.94 10.38
N ALA A 251 11.98 6.22 10.11
CA ALA A 251 12.38 5.06 10.92
C ALA A 251 12.58 5.44 12.40
N SER A 252 13.26 6.56 12.67
CA SER A 252 13.46 7.07 14.04
C SER A 252 12.12 7.38 14.72
N ALA A 253 11.19 8.07 14.03
CA ALA A 253 9.88 8.39 14.58
C ALA A 253 9.04 7.13 14.88
N ILE A 254 9.10 6.10 14.02
CA ILE A 254 8.46 4.80 14.26
C ILE A 254 8.96 4.20 15.57
N ILE A 255 10.28 4.17 15.78
CA ILE A 255 10.90 3.51 16.94
C ILE A 255 10.70 4.32 18.22
N GLU A 256 10.75 5.66 18.14
CA GLU A 256 10.36 6.56 19.24
C GLU A 256 8.92 6.27 19.71
N ASN A 257 7.96 6.21 18.77
CA ASN A 257 6.57 5.89 19.07
C ASN A 257 6.42 4.48 19.64
N TYR A 258 7.13 3.50 19.10
CA TYR A 258 7.02 2.12 19.54
C TYR A 258 7.48 1.95 20.99
N ARG A 259 8.59 2.59 21.38
CA ARG A 259 9.09 2.58 22.77
C ARG A 259 8.12 3.25 23.75
N ILE A 260 7.29 4.19 23.31
CA ILE A 260 6.23 4.80 24.12
C ILE A 260 5.03 3.87 24.20
N TRP A 261 4.55 3.41 23.04
CA TRP A 261 3.39 2.55 22.92
C TRP A 261 3.54 1.27 23.75
N ILE A 262 4.69 0.60 23.68
CA ILE A 262 4.89 -0.67 24.38
C ILE A 262 4.74 -0.50 25.90
N LYS A 263 5.26 0.59 26.47
CA LYS A 263 5.14 0.88 27.91
C LYS A 263 3.68 1.09 28.34
N SER A 264 2.82 1.56 27.44
CA SER A 264 1.40 1.76 27.69
C SER A 264 0.58 0.46 27.61
N ARG A 265 1.14 -0.61 27.03
CA ARG A 265 0.45 -1.88 26.81
C ARG A 265 0.64 -2.79 28.02
N GLU A 266 -0.45 -3.02 28.75
CA GLU A 266 -0.50 -3.95 29.88
C GLU A 266 0.01 -5.34 29.48
N GLY A 267 0.83 -5.95 30.34
CA GLY A 267 1.40 -7.28 30.13
C GLY A 267 2.51 -7.36 29.08
N SER A 268 2.93 -6.25 28.48
CA SER A 268 4.07 -6.23 27.56
C SER A 268 5.41 -6.02 28.27
N ASN A 269 6.51 -6.43 27.62
CA ASN A 269 7.87 -6.18 28.09
C ASN A 269 8.48 -5.01 27.29
N PRO A 270 8.78 -3.85 27.91
CA PRO A 270 9.37 -2.72 27.21
C PRO A 270 10.69 -3.02 26.49
N ALA A 271 11.45 -4.02 26.95
CA ALA A 271 12.69 -4.45 26.29
C ALA A 271 12.46 -5.07 24.90
N ASP A 272 11.24 -5.53 24.59
CA ASP A 272 10.91 -6.07 23.27
C ASP A 272 11.10 -5.00 22.19
N ALA A 273 10.87 -3.72 22.50
CA ALA A 273 11.08 -2.60 21.57
C ALA A 273 12.55 -2.33 21.24
N ASP A 274 13.48 -3.07 21.82
CA ASP A 274 14.88 -3.08 21.40
C ASP A 274 15.29 -4.41 20.75
N ALA A 275 14.40 -5.41 20.70
CA ALA A 275 14.70 -6.75 20.18
C ALA A 275 13.91 -7.15 18.93
N ARG A 276 12.67 -6.67 18.78
CA ARG A 276 11.75 -7.05 17.69
C ARG A 276 10.63 -6.02 17.53
N SER A 277 9.90 -6.08 16.43
CA SER A 277 8.62 -5.33 16.32
C SER A 277 7.48 -6.04 17.08
N SER A 278 6.35 -5.35 17.21
CA SER A 278 5.05 -6.02 17.38
C SER A 278 4.68 -6.82 16.12
N THR A 279 3.51 -7.44 16.10
CA THR A 279 2.95 -7.91 14.82
C THR A 279 2.65 -6.69 13.95
N LEU A 280 3.13 -6.71 12.72
CA LEU A 280 2.97 -5.62 11.75
C LEU A 280 1.85 -5.97 10.77
N PHE A 281 0.60 -5.76 11.17
CA PHE A 281 -0.55 -6.14 10.37
C PHE A 281 -0.73 -5.19 9.17
N ASP A 282 -0.79 -3.90 9.45
CA ASP A 282 -1.19 -2.86 8.49
C ASP A 282 -0.23 -2.62 7.32
N PRO A 283 1.10 -2.78 7.46
CA PRO A 283 2.02 -2.64 6.33
C PRO A 283 1.70 -3.59 5.16
N VAL A 284 1.03 -4.72 5.42
CA VAL A 284 0.61 -5.64 4.36
C VAL A 284 -0.48 -5.01 3.50
N ALA A 285 -1.45 -4.28 4.07
CA ALA A 285 -2.49 -3.60 3.30
C ALA A 285 -1.89 -2.48 2.42
N VAL A 286 -0.91 -1.75 2.95
CA VAL A 286 -0.14 -0.75 2.18
C VAL A 286 0.58 -1.42 1.01
N TYR A 287 1.20 -2.58 1.21
CA TYR A 287 1.80 -3.35 0.13
C TYR A 287 0.80 -3.78 -0.96
N LEU A 288 -0.36 -4.33 -0.57
CA LEU A 288 -1.43 -4.70 -1.50
C LEU A 288 -1.99 -3.49 -2.29
N GLY A 289 -1.75 -2.27 -1.79
CA GLY A 289 -2.04 -1.04 -2.51
C GLY A 289 -1.23 -0.87 -3.80
N PHE A 290 -0.06 -1.51 -3.94
CA PHE A 290 0.79 -1.35 -5.13
C PHE A 290 1.35 -2.66 -5.73
N ASN A 291 1.44 -3.76 -4.98
CA ASN A 291 1.92 -5.05 -5.47
C ASN A 291 1.32 -6.22 -4.66
N GLU A 292 1.32 -7.42 -5.22
CA GLU A 292 0.78 -8.66 -4.64
C GLU A 292 1.67 -9.89 -4.88
N ASP A 293 2.85 -9.73 -5.50
CA ASP A 293 3.75 -10.82 -5.90
C ASP A 293 4.12 -11.78 -4.75
N PHE A 294 4.20 -11.28 -3.51
CA PHE A 294 4.62 -12.03 -2.32
C PHE A 294 3.48 -12.79 -1.64
N VAL A 295 2.24 -12.62 -2.08
CA VAL A 295 1.07 -13.29 -1.51
C VAL A 295 0.30 -14.06 -2.56
N LYS A 296 -0.43 -15.08 -2.11
CA LYS A 296 -1.46 -15.75 -2.90
C LYS A 296 -2.78 -15.01 -2.70
N ILE A 297 -3.35 -14.52 -3.81
CA ILE A 297 -4.67 -13.89 -3.82
C ILE A 297 -5.70 -14.92 -4.29
N GLU A 298 -6.69 -15.19 -3.45
CA GLU A 298 -7.86 -15.98 -3.80
C GLU A 298 -9.09 -15.08 -3.98
N LYS A 299 -10.00 -15.47 -4.88
CA LYS A 299 -11.32 -14.83 -4.96
C LYS A 299 -12.28 -15.60 -4.07
N LEU A 300 -12.73 -14.98 -2.97
CA LEU A 300 -13.60 -15.61 -1.98
C LEU A 300 -14.82 -14.72 -1.73
N GLY A 301 -16.00 -15.32 -1.60
CA GLY A 301 -17.17 -14.64 -1.06
C GLY A 301 -16.99 -14.50 0.44
N ILE A 302 -16.99 -13.27 0.96
CA ILE A 302 -16.76 -12.99 2.39
C ILE A 302 -17.95 -12.23 2.96
N ARG A 303 -18.56 -12.79 4.00
CA ARG A 303 -19.60 -12.15 4.80
C ARG A 303 -19.00 -11.64 6.12
N VAL A 304 -19.31 -10.40 6.47
CA VAL A 304 -19.11 -9.86 7.83
C VAL A 304 -20.38 -10.14 8.64
N THR A 305 -20.24 -10.86 9.74
CA THR A 305 -21.34 -11.20 10.66
C THR A 305 -21.53 -10.13 11.72
N ASP A 306 -22.71 -10.10 12.36
CA ASP A 306 -23.06 -9.08 13.37
C ASP A 306 -22.16 -9.13 14.62
N ASP A 307 -21.59 -10.30 14.92
CA ASP A 307 -20.63 -10.53 16.00
C ASP A 307 -19.17 -10.26 15.59
N GLY A 308 -18.94 -9.65 14.43
CA GLY A 308 -17.63 -9.13 14.04
C GLY A 308 -16.68 -10.16 13.43
N PHE A 309 -17.21 -11.27 12.92
CA PHE A 309 -16.40 -12.25 12.21
C PHE A 309 -16.49 -12.11 10.70
N THR A 310 -15.41 -12.49 10.01
CA THR A 310 -15.41 -12.74 8.57
C THR A 310 -15.60 -14.23 8.29
N ARG A 311 -16.56 -14.57 7.44
CA ARG A 311 -16.88 -15.96 7.05
C ARG A 311 -16.84 -16.11 5.55
N ILE A 312 -16.28 -17.22 5.08
CA ILE A 312 -16.40 -17.63 3.68
C ILE A 312 -17.87 -17.99 3.44
N ASP A 313 -18.50 -17.27 2.52
CA ASP A 313 -19.89 -17.45 2.11
C ASP A 313 -19.99 -17.26 0.58
N PRO A 314 -20.26 -18.32 -0.20
CA PRO A 314 -20.40 -18.24 -1.65
C PRO A 314 -21.50 -17.29 -2.15
N ALA A 315 -22.49 -16.97 -1.31
CA ALA A 315 -23.55 -16.02 -1.65
C ALA A 315 -23.16 -14.56 -1.36
N ALA A 316 -22.05 -14.32 -0.66
CA ALA A 316 -21.54 -12.98 -0.39
C ALA A 316 -20.76 -12.41 -1.59
N LYS A 317 -20.52 -11.10 -1.57
CA LYS A 317 -19.71 -10.42 -2.58
C LYS A 317 -18.32 -11.05 -2.65
N MET A 318 -17.88 -11.36 -3.87
CA MET A 318 -16.54 -11.89 -4.13
C MET A 318 -15.48 -10.81 -3.92
N LEU A 319 -14.55 -11.05 -3.00
CA LEU A 319 -13.42 -10.19 -2.70
C LEU A 319 -12.11 -10.85 -3.18
N ARG A 320 -11.05 -10.06 -3.27
CA ARG A 320 -9.68 -10.56 -3.40
C ARG A 320 -9.07 -10.67 -2.01
N VAL A 321 -8.63 -11.86 -1.61
CA VAL A 321 -8.18 -12.13 -0.24
C VAL A 321 -6.75 -12.66 -0.29
N ALA A 322 -5.83 -12.02 0.43
CA ALA A 322 -4.46 -12.51 0.61
C ALA A 322 -4.45 -13.64 1.64
N THR A 323 -4.57 -14.88 1.16
CA THR A 323 -4.78 -16.06 2.03
C THR A 323 -3.50 -16.70 2.52
N GLU A 324 -2.39 -16.54 1.80
CA GLU A 324 -1.13 -17.22 2.09
C GLU A 324 0.07 -16.36 1.65
N TRP A 325 1.16 -16.42 2.39
CA TRP A 325 2.45 -15.88 1.94
C TRP A 325 3.10 -16.83 0.93
N LYS A 326 3.52 -16.29 -0.21
CA LYS A 326 4.48 -16.95 -1.12
C LYS A 326 5.91 -16.70 -0.65
N ASP A 327 6.19 -15.47 -0.21
CA ASP A 327 7.52 -15.05 0.25
C ASP A 327 7.42 -13.90 1.27
N MET A 328 7.19 -14.26 2.53
CA MET A 328 7.14 -13.27 3.63
C MET A 328 8.51 -12.61 3.86
N ALA A 329 9.61 -13.33 3.64
CA ALA A 329 10.95 -12.79 3.84
C ALA A 329 11.25 -11.65 2.85
N ALA A 330 10.85 -11.79 1.59
CA ALA A 330 10.98 -10.73 0.58
C ALA A 330 10.11 -9.50 0.89
N PHE A 331 8.92 -9.69 1.47
CA PHE A 331 8.11 -8.59 1.98
C PHE A 331 8.82 -7.85 3.11
N GLU A 332 9.34 -8.56 4.11
CA GLU A 332 10.10 -7.97 5.21
C GLU A 332 11.33 -7.20 4.71
N ASP A 333 12.08 -7.77 3.76
CA ASP A 333 13.25 -7.10 3.19
C ASP A 333 12.85 -5.83 2.42
N MET A 334 11.71 -5.87 1.71
CA MET A 334 11.17 -4.71 1.03
C MET A 334 10.76 -3.63 2.05
N LEU A 335 10.05 -3.99 3.11
CA LEU A 335 9.68 -3.08 4.19
C LEU A 335 10.91 -2.40 4.81
N VAL A 336 11.92 -3.18 5.21
CA VAL A 336 13.17 -2.65 5.79
C VAL A 336 13.86 -1.72 4.81
N ARG A 337 14.08 -2.15 3.56
CA ARG A 337 14.72 -1.31 2.53
C ARG A 337 13.99 0.00 2.30
N ARG A 338 12.66 0.02 2.34
CA ARG A 338 11.86 1.26 2.21
C ARG A 338 12.06 2.18 3.40
N LEU A 339 11.93 1.65 4.61
CA LEU A 339 12.01 2.45 5.84
C LEU A 339 13.40 3.00 6.12
N THR A 340 14.46 2.27 5.77
CA THR A 340 15.85 2.70 5.98
C THR A 340 16.45 3.40 4.75
N GLY A 341 15.76 3.37 3.61
CA GLY A 341 16.21 3.98 2.36
C GLY A 341 15.88 5.47 2.26
N PRO A 342 16.46 6.18 1.28
CA PRO A 342 16.14 7.58 1.03
C PRO A 342 14.66 7.74 0.68
N SER A 343 14.06 8.86 1.09
CA SER A 343 12.70 9.20 0.67
C SER A 343 12.63 9.39 -0.85
N PRO A 344 11.52 8.98 -1.51
CA PRO A 344 11.34 9.22 -2.94
C PRO A 344 11.49 10.70 -3.31
N GLN A 345 12.24 10.98 -4.37
CA GLN A 345 12.21 12.30 -5.01
C GLN A 345 10.82 12.46 -5.67
N ARG A 346 10.08 13.49 -5.27
CA ARG A 346 8.72 13.79 -5.77
C ARG A 346 8.73 15.06 -6.58
#